data_AF-A0A0V1AIF6-F1
#
_entry.id   AF-A0A0V1AIF6-F1
#
_cell.length_a   1.000
_cell.length_b   1.000
_cell.length_c   1.000
_cell.angle_alpha   90.00
_cell.angle_beta   90.00
_cell.angle_gamma   90.00
#
_symmetry.space_group_name_H-M   'P 1'
#
loop_
_entity.id
_entity.type
_entity.pdbx_description
1 polymer ?
#
loop_
_entity_poly.entity_id
_entity_poly.type
_entity_poly.pdbx_seq_one_letter_code
_entity_poly.pdbx_strand_id
1 'polypeptide(L)'
;MDKAAALEVDLNPETIICDFETALIPAIRGYFPNTRVQGCYFYFYQAVHRKVGELGLKTRYRQHEETRRKIRMLLATAFLPVPQVDTVVSLLEAGTTGNLLALFQYVRQEWMTNERLPLWNVHN
;
A
#
# COMPACT_ATOMS: atom_id res chain seq x y z
N MET A 1 1.15 33.22 0.12
CA MET A 1 1.59 33.70 -1.21
C MET A 1 2.06 32.51 -2.00
N ASP A 2 1.32 32.15 -3.06
CA ASP A 2 1.59 30.99 -3.91
C ASP A 2 2.86 31.21 -4.73
N LYS A 3 3.93 30.47 -4.39
CA LYS A 3 5.19 30.49 -5.14
C LYS A 3 5.01 30.04 -6.60
N ALA A 4 3.99 29.23 -6.89
CA ALA A 4 3.63 28.82 -8.25
C ALA A 4 3.08 30.01 -9.07
N ALA A 5 2.27 30.88 -8.45
CA ALA A 5 1.77 32.10 -9.08
C ALA A 5 2.91 33.09 -9.39
N ALA A 6 3.96 33.12 -8.56
CA ALA A 6 5.15 33.94 -8.81
C ALA A 6 6.05 33.42 -9.95
N LEU A 7 5.84 32.18 -10.41
CA LEU A 7 6.61 31.54 -11.47
C LEU A 7 5.80 31.33 -12.76
N GLU A 8 4.53 31.78 -12.81
CA GLU A 8 3.59 31.56 -13.93
C GLU A 8 3.46 30.09 -14.37
N VAL A 9 3.70 29.13 -13.46
CA VAL A 9 3.56 27.71 -13.77
C VAL A 9 2.14 27.27 -13.42
N ASP A 10 1.37 26.90 -14.44
CA ASP A 10 0.12 26.19 -14.26
C ASP A 10 0.42 24.72 -13.88
N LEU A 11 0.09 24.35 -12.65
CA LEU A 11 0.29 23.00 -12.15
C LEU A 11 -0.98 22.19 -12.38
N ASN A 12 -0.98 21.38 -13.45
CA ASN A 12 -2.03 20.41 -13.73
C ASN A 12 -1.45 18.99 -13.82
N PRO A 13 -0.98 18.41 -12.71
CA PRO A 13 -0.40 17.08 -12.73
C PRO A 13 -1.45 16.03 -13.07
N GLU A 14 -1.11 15.08 -13.95
CA GLU A 14 -1.99 13.95 -14.28
C GLU A 14 -2.14 12.99 -13.08
N THR A 15 -1.07 12.77 -12.32
CA THR A 15 -1.07 11.89 -11.15
C THR A 15 -0.24 12.50 -10.02
N ILE A 16 -0.77 12.45 -8.79
CA ILE A 16 -0.03 12.73 -7.56
C ILE A 16 0.09 11.42 -6.78
N ILE A 17 1.32 11.05 -6.46
CA ILE A 17 1.63 9.93 -5.57
C ILE A 17 1.84 10.50 -4.17
N CYS A 18 1.04 10.07 -3.21
CA CYS A 18 1.13 10.52 -1.83
C CYS A 18 1.09 9.34 -0.86
N ASP A 19 1.39 9.61 0.41
CA ASP A 19 1.10 8.65 1.47
C ASP A 19 -0.41 8.51 1.71
N PHE A 20 -0.79 7.69 2.68
CA PHE A 20 -2.19 7.33 2.95
C PHE A 20 -2.80 8.19 4.07
N GLU A 21 -2.30 9.41 4.27
CA GLU A 21 -2.89 10.32 5.24
C GLU A 21 -4.33 10.68 4.84
N THR A 22 -5.27 10.40 5.74
CA THR A 22 -6.71 10.60 5.52
C THR A 22 -7.05 12.04 5.13
N ALA A 23 -6.31 13.02 5.64
CA ALA A 23 -6.52 14.44 5.34
C ALA A 23 -5.90 14.89 4.01
N LEU A 24 -4.87 14.18 3.53
CA LEU A 24 -4.10 14.59 2.36
C LEU A 24 -4.85 14.34 1.05
N ILE A 25 -5.55 13.21 0.94
CA ILE A 25 -6.28 12.84 -0.28
C ILE A 25 -7.42 13.83 -0.58
N PRO A 26 -8.29 14.20 0.39
CA PRO A 26 -9.30 15.22 0.16
C PRO A 26 -8.69 16.59 -0.19
N ALA A 27 -7.58 16.96 0.44
CA ALA A 27 -6.89 18.22 0.14
C ALA A 27 -6.39 18.24 -1.31
N ILE A 28 -5.69 17.18 -1.77
CA ILE A 28 -5.22 17.07 -3.15
C ILE A 28 -6.38 17.18 -4.13
N ARG A 29 -7.49 16.46 -3.89
CA ARG A 29 -8.68 16.53 -4.75
C ARG A 29 -9.36 17.91 -4.76
N GLY A 30 -9.25 18.66 -3.67
CA GLY A 30 -9.76 20.03 -3.57
C GLY A 30 -8.95 21.03 -4.40
N TYR A 31 -7.62 20.89 -4.42
CA TYR A 31 -6.73 21.76 -5.20
C TYR A 31 -6.59 21.34 -6.66
N PHE A 32 -6.60 20.03 -6.94
CA PHE A 32 -6.38 19.46 -8.26
C PHE A 32 -7.50 18.45 -8.60
N PRO A 33 -8.68 18.93 -9.01
CA PRO A 33 -9.88 18.09 -9.20
C PRO A 33 -9.73 17.07 -10.34
N ASN A 34 -8.85 17.33 -11.31
CA ASN A 34 -8.60 16.45 -12.45
C ASN A 34 -7.45 15.47 -12.23
N THR A 35 -6.74 15.56 -11.09
CA THR A 35 -5.56 14.73 -10.83
C THR A 35 -5.95 13.38 -10.23
N ARG A 36 -5.35 12.32 -10.76
CA ARG A 36 -5.44 11.00 -10.14
C ARG A 36 -4.56 10.96 -8.88
N VAL A 37 -5.13 10.53 -7.77
CA VAL A 37 -4.39 10.31 -6.52
C VAL A 37 -4.05 8.84 -6.40
N GLN A 38 -2.76 8.52 -6.35
CA GLN A 38 -2.25 7.17 -6.12
C GLN A 38 -1.49 7.11 -4.80
N GLY A 39 -1.60 5.99 -4.11
CA GLY A 39 -0.91 5.70 -2.88
C GLY A 39 0.53 5.26 -3.12
N CYS A 40 1.43 5.68 -2.25
CA CYS A 40 2.85 5.39 -2.36
C CYS A 40 3.17 3.94 -1.99
N TYR A 41 3.61 3.14 -2.97
CA TYR A 41 4.06 1.75 -2.73
C TYR A 41 5.16 1.66 -1.66
N PHE A 42 6.07 2.63 -1.61
CA PHE A 42 7.12 2.65 -0.60
C PHE A 42 6.56 2.75 0.83
N TYR A 43 5.49 3.52 1.03
CA TYR A 43 4.83 3.61 2.32
C TYR A 43 4.14 2.29 2.70
N PHE A 44 3.43 1.65 1.77
CA PHE A 44 2.86 0.31 1.97
C PHE A 44 3.96 -0.71 2.33
N TYR A 45 5.06 -0.72 1.58
CA TYR A 45 6.22 -1.56 1.82
C TYR A 45 6.79 -1.36 3.22
N GLN A 46 7.00 -0.11 3.64
CA GLN A 46 7.48 0.22 4.98
C GLN A 46 6.52 -0.25 6.07
N ALA A 47 5.21 -0.07 5.89
CA ALA A 47 4.21 -0.48 6.86
C ALA A 47 4.22 -2.01 7.08
N VAL A 48 4.27 -2.78 5.99
CA VAL A 48 4.38 -4.24 6.07
C VAL A 48 5.69 -4.66 6.76
N HIS A 49 6.82 -4.06 6.40
CA HIS A 49 8.11 -4.38 7.02
C HIS A 49 8.18 -3.99 8.51
N ARG A 50 7.55 -2.89 8.91
CA ARG A 50 7.38 -2.52 10.31
C ARG A 50 6.55 -3.58 11.04
N LYS A 51 5.45 -4.03 10.44
CA LYS A 51 4.60 -5.08 11.03
C LYS A 51 5.31 -6.42 11.18
N VAL A 52 6.12 -6.82 10.19
CA VAL A 52 7.03 -7.98 10.28
C VAL A 52 7.96 -7.85 11.49
N GLY A 53 8.40 -6.63 11.81
CA GLY A 53 9.17 -6.32 13.01
C GLY A 53 8.39 -6.52 14.31
N GLU A 54 7.22 -5.88 14.41
CA GLU A 54 6.33 -5.96 15.58
C GLU A 54 5.92 -7.39 15.91
N LEU A 55 5.68 -8.21 14.88
CA LEU A 55 5.28 -9.61 15.01
C LEU A 55 6.46 -10.57 15.26
N GLY A 56 7.68 -10.06 15.49
CA GLY A 56 8.86 -10.90 15.75
C GLY A 56 9.28 -11.78 14.56
N LEU A 57 8.83 -11.46 13.35
CA LEU A 57 9.11 -12.26 12.15
C LEU A 57 10.50 -11.96 11.54
N LYS A 58 11.25 -10.97 12.03
CA LYS A 58 12.56 -10.57 11.44
C LYS A 58 13.54 -11.74 11.29
N THR A 59 13.70 -12.55 12.33
CA THR A 59 14.60 -13.71 12.31
C THR A 59 14.11 -14.76 11.32
N ARG A 60 12.81 -15.09 11.36
CA ARG A 60 12.20 -16.04 10.42
C ARG A 60 12.30 -15.57 8.96
N TYR A 61 12.09 -14.28 8.71
CA TYR A 61 12.23 -13.68 7.39
C TYR A 61 13.66 -13.80 6.83
N ARG A 62 14.69 -13.75 7.69
CA ARG A 62 16.09 -13.90 7.27
C ARG A 62 16.48 -15.37 7.03
N GLN A 63 15.97 -16.27 7.86
CA GLN A 63 16.43 -17.68 7.92
C GLN A 63 15.54 -18.65 7.14
N HIS A 64 14.24 -18.38 7.01
CA HIS A 64 13.29 -19.27 6.35
C HIS A 64 12.82 -18.67 5.03
N GLU A 65 13.24 -19.31 3.93
CA GLU A 65 12.90 -18.88 2.59
C GLU A 65 11.39 -18.82 2.34
N GLU A 66 10.63 -19.76 2.88
CA GLU A 66 9.17 -19.81 2.72
C GLU A 66 8.49 -18.56 3.30
N THR A 67 8.88 -18.15 4.51
CA THR A 67 8.37 -16.93 5.15
C THR A 67 8.73 -15.69 4.33
N ARG A 68 10.00 -15.61 3.89
CA ARG A 68 10.48 -14.53 3.04
C ARG A 68 9.71 -14.45 1.73
N ARG A 69 9.47 -15.59 1.08
CA ARG A 69 8.73 -15.71 -0.17
C ARG A 69 7.28 -15.24 0.00
N LYS A 70 6.57 -15.75 1.01
CA LYS A 70 5.17 -15.33 1.27
C LYS A 70 5.06 -13.83 1.53
N ILE A 71 5.96 -13.24 2.31
CA ILE A 71 5.97 -11.79 2.56
C ILE A 71 6.27 -10.98 1.28
N ARG A 72 7.22 -11.44 0.45
CA ARG A 72 7.50 -10.79 -0.84
C ARG A 72 6.33 -10.90 -1.82
N MET A 73 5.65 -12.05 -1.84
CA MET A 73 4.44 -12.22 -2.66
C MET A 73 3.29 -11.33 -2.16
N LEU A 74 3.13 -11.20 -0.83
CA LEU A 74 2.17 -10.27 -0.24
C LEU A 74 2.45 -8.83 -0.67
N LEU A 75 3.70 -8.38 -0.63
CA LEU A 75 4.08 -7.05 -1.13
C LEU A 75 3.80 -6.87 -2.62
N ALA A 76 4.03 -7.92 -3.42
CA ALA A 76 3.77 -7.90 -4.85
C ALA A 76 2.28 -7.78 -5.22
N THR A 77 1.35 -8.01 -4.28
CA THR A 77 -0.09 -7.84 -4.53
C THR A 77 -0.48 -6.39 -4.86
N ALA A 78 0.38 -5.41 -4.58
CA ALA A 78 0.20 -4.02 -4.96
C ALA A 78 0.19 -3.81 -6.49
N PHE A 79 0.75 -4.77 -7.22
CA PHE A 79 0.85 -4.76 -8.68
C PHE A 79 -0.11 -5.75 -9.35
N LEU A 80 -1.14 -6.21 -8.63
CA LEU A 80 -2.20 -7.02 -9.21
C LEU A 80 -3.40 -6.16 -9.56
N PRO A 81 -4.20 -6.49 -10.58
CA PRO A 81 -5.50 -5.85 -10.76
C PRO A 81 -6.35 -5.97 -9.49
N VAL A 82 -7.00 -4.88 -9.07
CA VAL A 82 -7.81 -4.83 -7.84
C VAL A 82 -8.76 -6.03 -7.67
N PRO A 83 -9.48 -6.52 -8.71
CA PRO A 83 -10.37 -7.68 -8.57
C PRO A 83 -9.67 -8.99 -8.19
N GLN A 84 -8.35 -9.10 -8.38
CA GLN A 84 -7.58 -10.30 -8.12
C GLN A 84 -6.89 -10.29 -6.75
N VAL A 85 -6.78 -9.13 -6.10
CA VAL A 85 -6.02 -8.96 -4.86
C VAL A 85 -6.55 -9.88 -3.76
N ASP A 86 -7.87 -9.89 -3.55
CA ASP A 86 -8.48 -10.69 -2.47
C ASP A 86 -8.22 -12.19 -2.63
N THR A 87 -8.43 -12.71 -3.84
CA THR A 87 -8.17 -14.11 -4.18
C THR A 87 -6.71 -14.49 -3.92
N VAL A 88 -5.77 -13.68 -4.40
CA VAL A 88 -4.33 -13.99 -4.26
C VAL A 88 -3.88 -13.89 -2.81
N VAL A 89 -4.32 -12.87 -2.06
CA VAL A 89 -4.01 -12.75 -0.63
C VAL A 89 -4.54 -13.95 0.14
N SER A 90 -5.77 -14.39 -0.15
CA SER A 90 -6.37 -15.56 0.49
C SER A 90 -5.63 -16.86 0.18
N LEU A 91 -5.14 -17.03 -1.05
CA LEU A 91 -4.27 -18.18 -1.41
C LEU A 91 -2.93 -18.15 -0.68
N LEU A 92 -2.32 -16.97 -0.50
CA LEU A 92 -1.05 -16.83 0.21
C LEU A 92 -1.18 -17.09 1.72
N GLU A 93 -2.30 -16.67 2.29
CA GLU A 93 -2.63 -16.88 3.70
C GLU A 93 -2.95 -18.35 3.99
N ALA A 94 -3.50 -19.09 3.03
CA ALA A 94 -3.80 -20.50 3.20
C ALA A 94 -2.54 -21.27 3.67
N GLY A 95 -2.73 -22.08 4.72
CA GLY A 95 -1.63 -22.83 5.35
C GLY A 95 -0.61 -21.98 6.11
N THR A 96 -0.86 -20.69 6.35
CA THR A 96 -0.07 -19.89 7.31
C THR A 96 -0.61 -20.05 8.73
N THR A 97 0.29 -19.98 9.71
CA THR A 97 -0.07 -20.07 11.14
C THR A 97 0.74 -19.07 11.96
N GLY A 98 0.28 -18.81 13.19
CA GLY A 98 0.96 -17.95 14.16
C GLY A 98 1.18 -16.52 13.63
N ASN A 99 2.37 -15.97 13.89
CA ASN A 99 2.67 -14.58 13.56
C ASN A 99 2.61 -14.26 12.06
N LEU A 100 2.80 -15.25 11.18
CA LEU A 100 2.65 -15.03 9.75
C LEU A 100 1.19 -14.82 9.36
N LEU A 101 0.27 -15.60 9.93
CA LEU A 101 -1.18 -15.40 9.77
C LEU A 101 -1.60 -14.01 10.28
N ALA A 102 -1.09 -13.59 11.44
CA ALA A 102 -1.36 -12.26 12.00
C ALA A 102 -0.93 -11.12 11.07
N LEU A 103 0.13 -11.31 10.26
CA LEU A 103 0.55 -10.33 9.26
C LEU A 103 -0.48 -10.22 8.12
N PHE A 104 -0.99 -11.34 7.61
CA PHE A 104 -2.00 -11.31 6.55
C PHE A 104 -3.31 -10.68 7.04
N GLN A 105 -3.73 -10.99 8.28
CA GLN A 105 -4.89 -10.37 8.91
C GLN A 105 -4.74 -8.85 9.05
N TYR A 106 -3.56 -8.38 9.47
CA TYR A 106 -3.25 -6.96 9.48
C TYR A 106 -3.38 -6.32 8.10
N VAL A 107 -2.84 -6.97 7.05
CA VAL A 107 -2.94 -6.42 5.68
C VAL A 107 -4.38 -6.34 5.22
N ARG A 108 -5.20 -7.36 5.48
CA ARG A 108 -6.63 -7.30 5.15
C ARG A 108 -7.36 -6.15 5.85
N GLN A 109 -7.14 -6.01 7.15
CA GLN A 109 -7.85 -5.01 7.96
C GLN A 109 -7.44 -3.59 7.64
N GLU A 110 -6.15 -3.35 7.40
CA GLU A 110 -5.63 -1.99 7.25
C GLU A 110 -5.52 -1.53 5.80
N TRP A 111 -5.33 -2.45 4.85
CA TRP A 111 -4.98 -2.07 3.48
C TRP A 111 -6.04 -2.51 2.47
N MET A 112 -6.78 -3.59 2.73
CA MET A 112 -7.77 -4.10 1.78
C MET A 112 -9.19 -3.58 2.03
N THR A 113 -9.33 -2.41 2.67
CA THR A 113 -10.61 -1.74 2.83
C THR A 113 -11.03 -1.06 1.52
N ASN A 114 -12.34 -0.85 1.31
CA ASN A 114 -12.85 -0.19 0.10
C ASN A 114 -12.23 1.19 -0.17
N GLU A 115 -11.83 1.90 0.89
CA GLU A 115 -11.21 3.23 0.79
C GLU A 115 -9.73 3.17 0.41
N ARG A 116 -8.99 2.18 0.93
CA ARG A 116 -7.52 2.09 0.75
C ARG A 116 -7.11 1.20 -0.39
N LEU A 117 -7.87 0.15 -0.70
CA LEU A 117 -7.55 -0.83 -1.75
C LEU A 117 -7.27 -0.19 -3.11
N PRO A 118 -8.06 0.79 -3.58
CA PRO A 118 -7.78 1.46 -4.85
C PRO A 118 -6.53 2.35 -4.77
N LEU A 119 -6.14 2.83 -3.59
CA LEU A 119 -5.05 3.78 -3.43
C LEU A 119 -3.68 3.11 -3.54
N TRP A 120 -3.43 1.99 -2.86
CA TRP A 120 -2.09 1.35 -2.89
C TRP A 120 -1.87 0.43 -4.11
N ASN A 121 -2.93 0.21 -4.89
CA ASN A 121 -2.86 -0.59 -6.09
C ASN A 121 -2.41 0.25 -7.29
N VAL A 122 -1.37 -0.22 -7.99
CA VAL A 122 -0.78 0.52 -9.11
C VAL A 122 -1.67 0.53 -10.36
N HIS A 123 -2.66 -0.37 -10.46
CA HIS A 123 -3.57 -0.47 -11.60
C HIS A 123 -4.80 0.45 -11.51
N ASN A 124 -4.76 1.43 -10.63
CA ASN A 124 -5.85 2.37 -10.39
C ASN A 124 -5.67 3.68 -11.16
#